data_AF-A0A661KPS2-F1
#
_entry.id   AF-A0A661KPS2-F1
#
_cell.length_a   1.000
_cell.length_b   1.000
_cell.length_c   1.000
_cell.angle_alpha   90.00
_cell.angle_beta   90.00
_cell.angle_gamma   90.00
#
_symmetry.space_group_name_H-M   'P 1'
#
loop_
_entity.id
_entity.type
_entity.pdbx_description
1 polymer ?
#
loop_
_entity_poly.entity_id
_entity_poly.type
_entity_poly.pdbx_seq_one_letter_code
_entity_poly.pdbx_strand_id
1 'polypeptide(L)'
;TYPFYKRWIFYFLCICLILLYALYLWHRLFLSTHQFYYMTIVQNGELKKILDGETLRIYPTDKIKIMDISTNVPFNLYVRLFCPNLDVMSLLYEQKPILSLLPNKDMFNRYRSDIWIKFKNQDIGHITWIIKPSFDDWLSRLKNIKELNQKSSFLDKGFSLFPEKQQQLLDLRLSLAEEYKKSGMIKKAINEYLKILHFSENLNKETLISVYKTLGDLCSEAKRYKEAITYYRMAIDMGDKNPEVYYNIYELYNQIGDKERASYYFAKLLELKPKDLESRIEFAKTLIKNGNLKEAEKYIEEALSINPYSIEALVLKAKILEKRADRAALIDIYKKILSIDPKNEIALYNLAVVEYESQKIDDALNHIKAYIAKRPDDKDAHELLFQIYRAKKADKMAYKEAKILIKLNPRLTYPYYFLFTYLWPKGKCGEILSYLIKGIRYNPTDITLRKYIVLCYLYQGKDALAIKHIRYILKLRPNDIATLFQLARLLEKRGDYSEALNLYKRVIKIAPDNEEAQDGYLRLKVKVIEQKEEE
;
A
#
# COMPACT_ATOMS: atom_id res chain seq x y z
N THR A 1 33.77 -54.15 107.60
CA THR A 1 35.09 -54.21 106.94
C THR A 1 34.96 -54.82 105.55
N TYR A 2 34.61 -54.02 104.54
CA TYR A 2 34.75 -54.26 103.09
C TYR A 2 34.07 -53.06 102.41
N PRO A 3 34.80 -52.16 101.70
CA PRO A 3 34.64 -52.15 100.23
C PRO A 3 35.85 -51.55 99.45
N PHE A 4 37.11 -51.74 99.88
CA PHE A 4 38.26 -51.20 99.12
C PHE A 4 38.58 -52.06 97.87
N TYR A 5 38.47 -53.39 97.98
CA TYR A 5 38.81 -54.33 96.90
C TYR A 5 37.81 -54.33 95.73
N LYS A 6 36.50 -54.10 96.00
CA LYS A 6 35.48 -53.98 94.95
C LYS A 6 35.70 -52.75 94.05
N ARG A 7 36.19 -51.64 94.61
CA ARG A 7 36.55 -50.43 93.83
C ARG A 7 37.77 -50.68 92.95
N TRP A 8 38.81 -51.34 93.46
CA TRP A 8 40.00 -51.69 92.67
C TRP A 8 39.71 -52.68 91.53
N ILE A 9 38.87 -53.69 91.77
CA ILE A 9 38.41 -54.60 90.70
C ILE A 9 37.60 -53.83 89.65
N PHE A 10 36.72 -52.91 90.08
CA PHE A 10 35.98 -52.05 89.16
C PHE A 10 36.91 -51.15 88.33
N TYR A 11 37.88 -50.48 88.95
CA TYR A 11 38.87 -49.67 88.23
C TYR A 11 39.77 -50.51 87.30
N PHE A 12 40.18 -51.70 87.72
CA PHE A 12 40.95 -52.63 86.88
C PHE A 12 40.14 -53.15 85.69
N LEU A 13 38.87 -53.51 85.90
CA LEU A 13 37.95 -53.85 84.81
C LEU A 13 37.73 -52.67 83.87
N CYS A 14 37.58 -51.46 84.40
CA CYS A 14 37.50 -50.24 83.58
C CYS A 14 38.80 -50.03 82.77
N ILE A 15 39.98 -50.22 83.35
CA ILE A 15 41.27 -50.08 82.64
C ILE A 15 41.45 -51.16 81.57
N CYS A 16 41.11 -52.42 81.87
CA CYS A 16 41.13 -53.51 80.87
C CYS A 16 40.12 -53.24 79.75
N LEU A 17 38.92 -52.72 80.06
CA LEU A 17 37.96 -52.27 79.07
C LEU A 17 38.51 -51.13 78.21
N ILE A 18 39.20 -50.15 78.81
CA ILE A 18 39.86 -49.05 78.09
C ILE A 18 40.98 -49.57 77.19
N LEU A 19 41.80 -50.51 77.65
CA LEU A 19 42.89 -51.12 76.87
C LEU A 19 42.35 -51.97 75.72
N LEU A 20 41.34 -52.81 75.97
CA LEU A 20 40.66 -53.58 74.92
C LEU A 20 39.98 -52.66 73.90
N TYR A 21 39.38 -51.56 74.37
CA TYR A 21 38.81 -50.53 73.49
C TYR A 21 39.90 -49.80 72.68
N ALA A 22 41.06 -49.52 73.27
CA ALA A 22 42.21 -48.92 72.58
C ALA A 22 42.81 -49.87 71.54
N LEU A 23 42.91 -51.16 71.84
CA LEU A 23 43.38 -52.22 70.92
C LEU A 23 42.38 -52.44 69.77
N TYR A 24 41.08 -52.41 70.07
CA TYR A 24 40.02 -52.42 69.08
C TYR A 24 40.08 -51.19 68.16
N LEU A 25 40.28 -49.99 68.72
CA LEU A 25 40.49 -48.76 67.95
C LEU A 25 41.76 -48.85 67.09
N TRP A 26 42.85 -49.39 67.63
CA TRP A 26 44.11 -49.59 66.89
C TRP A 26 43.91 -50.51 65.68
N HIS A 27 43.22 -51.65 65.87
CA HIS A 27 42.91 -52.57 64.77
C HIS A 27 42.06 -51.89 63.68
N ARG A 28 41.03 -51.12 64.04
CA ARG A 28 40.22 -50.37 63.06
C ARG A 28 40.95 -49.19 62.42
N LEU A 29 41.87 -48.55 63.12
CA LEU A 29 42.61 -47.41 62.58
C LEU A 29 43.73 -47.83 61.62
N PHE A 30 44.32 -49.02 61.79
CA PHE A 30 45.56 -49.41 61.09
C PHE A 30 45.51 -50.72 60.30
N LEU A 31 44.56 -51.63 60.56
CA LEU A 31 44.57 -52.99 59.97
C LEU A 31 43.32 -53.35 59.15
N SER A 32 42.22 -52.58 59.23
CA SER A 32 41.02 -52.80 58.41
C SER A 32 41.10 -52.06 57.06
N THR A 33 40.48 -52.61 56.02
CA THR A 33 40.23 -51.89 54.77
C THR A 33 39.25 -50.74 55.05
N HIS A 34 39.70 -49.51 54.82
CA HIS A 34 38.86 -48.33 55.03
C HIS A 34 37.88 -48.16 53.87
N GLN A 35 36.63 -47.91 54.19
CA GLN A 35 35.54 -47.76 53.23
C GLN A 35 34.70 -46.54 53.56
N PHE A 36 34.40 -45.78 52.52
CA PHE A 36 33.36 -44.77 52.53
C PHE A 36 32.00 -45.44 52.29
N TYR A 37 30.99 -45.07 53.08
CA TYR A 37 29.64 -45.62 52.93
C TYR A 37 28.70 -44.63 52.24
N TYR A 38 28.60 -43.42 52.78
CA TYR A 38 27.74 -42.38 52.24
C TYR A 38 28.12 -40.99 52.75
N MET A 39 27.72 -39.97 52.00
CA MET A 39 27.81 -38.57 52.38
C MET A 39 26.41 -37.98 52.42
N THR A 40 26.11 -37.24 53.49
CA THR A 40 24.86 -36.49 53.60
C THR A 40 25.13 -35.05 53.26
N ILE A 41 24.39 -34.51 52.29
CA ILE A 41 24.46 -33.10 51.90
C ILE A 41 23.09 -32.44 52.06
N VAL A 42 23.08 -31.13 52.28
CA VAL A 42 21.90 -30.29 52.12
C VAL A 42 22.04 -29.55 50.79
N GLN A 43 21.16 -29.85 49.84
CA GLN A 43 21.07 -29.18 48.54
C GLN A 43 19.80 -28.33 48.53
N ASN A 44 19.94 -27.01 48.46
CA ASN A 44 18.82 -26.06 48.45
C ASN A 44 17.83 -26.24 49.63
N GLY A 45 18.31 -26.73 50.77
CA GLY A 45 17.48 -26.97 51.97
C GLY A 45 16.97 -28.41 52.10
N GLU A 46 17.09 -29.25 51.07
CA GLU A 46 16.74 -30.66 51.12
C GLU A 46 17.94 -31.53 51.50
N LEU A 47 17.74 -32.45 52.44
CA LEU A 47 18.77 -33.39 52.88
C LEU A 47 18.83 -34.59 51.92
N LYS A 48 20.00 -34.86 51.35
CA LYS A 48 20.25 -35.95 50.40
C LYS A 48 21.40 -36.82 50.87
N LYS A 49 21.21 -38.13 50.77
CA LYS A 49 22.22 -39.14 51.07
C LYS A 49 22.79 -39.67 49.75
N ILE A 50 24.12 -39.67 49.62
CA ILE A 50 24.84 -40.07 48.41
C ILE A 50 25.78 -41.21 48.78
N LEU A 51 25.66 -42.36 48.13
CA LEU A 51 26.48 -43.54 48.38
C LEU A 51 27.83 -43.48 47.66
N ASP A 52 28.75 -44.37 48.01
CA ASP A 52 30.03 -44.53 47.31
C ASP A 52 29.82 -44.88 45.81
N GLY A 53 30.56 -44.21 44.94
CA GLY A 53 30.47 -44.33 43.48
C GLY A 53 29.24 -43.68 42.85
N GLU A 54 28.31 -43.10 43.62
CA GLU A 54 27.13 -42.46 43.05
C GLU A 54 27.46 -41.15 42.32
N THR A 55 26.64 -40.85 41.31
CA THR A 55 26.73 -39.61 40.54
C THR A 55 25.62 -38.65 40.93
N LEU A 56 25.99 -37.52 41.51
CA LEU A 56 25.07 -36.44 41.82
C LEU A 56 25.02 -35.42 40.67
N ARG A 57 23.81 -35.12 40.19
CA ARG A 57 23.58 -34.05 39.21
C ARG A 57 23.17 -32.79 39.94
N ILE A 58 23.93 -31.72 39.74
CA ILE A 58 23.75 -30.43 40.42
C ILE A 58 23.84 -29.28 39.41
N TYR A 59 23.26 -28.15 39.78
CA TYR A 59 23.27 -26.92 39.00
C TYR A 59 24.21 -25.90 39.64
N PRO A 60 24.84 -24.98 38.87
CA PRO A 60 25.74 -23.97 39.43
C PRO A 60 25.11 -23.09 40.52
N THR A 61 23.81 -22.84 40.45
CA THR A 61 23.08 -22.02 41.43
C THR A 61 22.69 -22.79 42.69
N ASP A 62 22.83 -24.12 42.70
CA ASP A 62 22.51 -24.94 43.87
C ASP A 62 23.42 -24.58 45.05
N LYS A 63 22.79 -24.32 46.20
CA LYS A 63 23.48 -24.07 47.46
C LYS A 63 23.67 -25.39 48.20
N ILE A 64 24.91 -25.85 48.28
CA ILE A 64 25.26 -27.13 48.89
C ILE A 64 25.99 -26.91 50.21
N LYS A 65 25.68 -27.74 51.21
CA LYS A 65 26.46 -27.90 52.43
C LYS A 65 26.62 -29.39 52.73
N ILE A 66 27.81 -29.83 53.08
CA ILE A 66 28.06 -31.21 53.48
C ILE A 66 27.81 -31.31 54.99
N MET A 67 26.90 -32.19 55.39
CA MET A 67 26.46 -32.33 56.79
C MET A 67 27.22 -33.43 57.51
N ASP A 68 27.43 -34.56 56.84
CA ASP A 68 28.06 -35.73 57.44
C ASP A 68 28.76 -36.59 56.38
N ILE A 69 29.84 -37.25 56.77
CA ILE A 69 30.59 -38.22 55.95
C ILE A 69 30.65 -39.51 56.75
N SER A 70 29.96 -40.55 56.28
CA SER A 70 29.96 -41.85 56.95
C SER A 70 31.07 -42.74 56.38
N THR A 71 31.99 -43.13 57.25
CA THR A 71 33.06 -44.09 56.95
C THR A 71 33.19 -45.12 58.07
N ASN A 72 33.94 -46.20 57.83
CA ASN A 72 34.30 -47.14 58.89
C ASN A 72 35.51 -46.70 59.75
N VAL A 73 36.07 -45.50 59.51
CA VAL A 73 37.16 -44.90 60.26
C VAL A 73 36.62 -44.35 61.60
N PRO A 74 37.21 -44.72 62.75
CA PRO A 74 36.79 -44.18 64.05
C PRO A 74 36.81 -42.66 64.09
N PHE A 75 35.66 -42.06 64.41
CA PHE A 75 35.43 -40.61 64.50
C PHE A 75 35.80 -39.82 63.23
N ASN A 76 35.92 -40.49 62.07
CA ASN A 76 36.42 -39.90 60.81
C ASN A 76 37.77 -39.17 60.96
N LEU A 77 38.61 -39.58 61.93
CA LEU A 77 39.92 -38.97 62.13
C LEU A 77 40.78 -39.11 60.87
N TYR A 78 41.40 -38.03 60.42
CA TYR A 78 42.21 -37.97 59.20
C TYR A 78 41.47 -38.28 57.89
N VAL A 79 40.13 -38.28 57.89
CA VAL A 79 39.31 -38.31 56.67
C VAL A 79 39.23 -36.88 56.10
N ARG A 80 39.51 -36.74 54.81
CA ARG A 80 39.39 -35.46 54.09
C ARG A 80 38.72 -35.64 52.73
N LEU A 81 38.06 -34.59 52.27
CA LEU A 81 37.59 -34.49 50.89
C LEU A 81 38.68 -33.87 50.02
N PHE A 82 38.84 -34.41 48.82
CA PHE A 82 39.78 -33.90 47.85
C PHE A 82 39.14 -33.86 46.46
N CYS A 83 39.15 -32.69 45.85
CA CYS A 83 38.80 -32.53 44.44
C CYS A 83 39.84 -31.60 43.80
N PRO A 84 40.46 -31.98 42.66
CA PRO A 84 41.51 -31.17 42.05
C PRO A 84 41.06 -29.76 41.62
N ASN A 85 39.78 -29.63 41.23
CA ASN A 85 39.28 -28.44 40.54
C ASN A 85 38.24 -27.65 41.34
N LEU A 86 37.90 -28.09 42.56
CA LEU A 86 36.86 -27.47 43.40
C LEU A 86 37.29 -27.50 44.88
N ASP A 87 37.11 -26.37 45.57
CA ASP A 87 37.28 -26.32 47.04
C ASP A 87 36.05 -26.90 47.76
N VAL A 88 35.96 -28.23 47.73
CA VAL A 88 34.89 -29.01 48.38
C VAL A 88 35.01 -29.03 49.90
N MET A 89 36.17 -28.71 50.46
CA MET A 89 36.37 -28.68 51.91
C MET A 89 35.63 -27.49 52.54
N SER A 90 35.52 -26.38 51.82
CA SER A 90 34.73 -25.21 52.26
C SER A 90 33.25 -25.55 52.52
N LEU A 91 32.70 -26.55 51.83
CA LEU A 91 31.30 -26.96 51.93
C LEU A 91 30.97 -27.71 53.23
N LEU A 92 31.96 -28.18 53.98
CA LEU A 92 31.74 -28.77 55.31
C LEU A 92 31.36 -27.70 56.35
N TYR A 93 31.84 -26.47 56.15
CA TYR A 93 31.67 -25.38 57.12
C TYR A 93 30.52 -24.45 56.73
N GLU A 94 30.41 -24.10 55.45
CA GLU A 94 29.49 -23.08 54.96
C GLU A 94 28.64 -23.59 53.79
N GLN A 95 27.37 -23.18 53.76
CA GLN A 95 26.50 -23.45 52.62
C GLN A 95 26.76 -22.42 51.51
N LYS A 96 27.28 -22.85 50.37
CA LYS A 96 27.65 -21.97 49.24
C LYS A 96 27.03 -22.42 47.93
N PRO A 97 26.76 -21.47 47.00
CA PRO A 97 26.40 -21.82 45.64
C PRO A 97 27.59 -22.48 44.93
N ILE A 98 27.35 -23.55 44.18
CA ILE A 98 28.39 -24.29 43.45
C ILE A 98 29.16 -23.37 42.48
N LEU A 99 28.49 -22.38 41.90
CA LEU A 99 29.08 -21.36 41.03
C LEU A 99 30.28 -20.65 41.65
N SER A 100 30.27 -20.45 42.97
CA SER A 100 31.38 -19.81 43.68
C SER A 100 32.66 -20.65 43.71
N LEU A 101 32.53 -21.97 43.53
CA LEU A 101 33.62 -22.93 43.53
C LEU A 101 34.13 -23.25 42.11
N LEU A 102 33.35 -22.93 41.07
CA LEU A 102 33.68 -23.26 39.68
C LEU A 102 34.85 -22.41 39.13
N PRO A 103 35.71 -22.99 38.27
CA PRO A 103 36.72 -22.24 37.52
C PRO A 103 36.07 -21.10 36.72
N ASN A 104 36.63 -19.89 36.81
CA ASN A 104 36.14 -18.67 36.15
C ASN A 104 34.68 -18.29 36.45
N LYS A 105 34.02 -18.94 37.43
CA LYS A 105 32.60 -18.75 37.75
C LYS A 105 31.69 -18.86 36.50
N ASP A 106 32.04 -19.76 35.58
CA ASP A 106 31.24 -19.95 34.37
C ASP A 106 30.09 -20.94 34.64
N MET A 107 28.87 -20.40 34.58
CA MET A 107 27.61 -21.10 34.82
C MET A 107 27.10 -21.93 33.64
N PHE A 108 27.69 -21.80 32.44
CA PHE A 108 27.18 -22.43 31.23
C PHE A 108 28.04 -23.57 30.67
N ASN A 109 29.15 -23.88 31.34
CA ASN A 109 29.95 -25.06 31.04
C ASN A 109 29.46 -26.28 31.81
N ARG A 110 29.73 -27.47 31.24
CA ARG A 110 29.53 -28.75 31.91
C ARG A 110 30.82 -29.14 32.61
N TYR A 111 30.75 -29.38 33.91
CA TYR A 111 31.88 -29.85 34.70
C TYR A 111 31.58 -31.24 35.24
N ARG A 112 32.54 -32.15 35.10
CA ARG A 112 32.57 -33.41 35.83
C ARG A 112 33.70 -33.31 36.85
N SER A 113 33.38 -33.53 38.11
CA SER A 113 34.33 -33.44 39.20
C SER A 113 34.18 -34.64 40.11
N ASP A 114 35.24 -35.43 40.21
CA ASP A 114 35.28 -36.57 41.12
C ASP A 114 35.78 -36.07 42.48
N ILE A 115 34.99 -36.29 43.52
CA ILE A 115 35.27 -35.92 44.90
C ILE A 115 35.74 -37.17 45.60
N TRP A 116 37.03 -37.20 45.93
CA TRP A 116 37.67 -38.32 46.59
C TRP A 116 37.58 -38.15 48.10
N ILE A 117 37.12 -39.20 48.77
CA ILE A 117 37.20 -39.30 50.22
C ILE A 117 38.52 -40.02 50.51
N LYS A 118 39.43 -39.35 51.22
CA LYS A 118 40.77 -39.87 51.51
C LYS A 118 41.00 -40.05 53.00
N PHE A 119 41.61 -41.17 53.39
CA PHE A 119 42.16 -41.40 54.73
C PHE A 119 43.69 -41.50 54.63
N LYS A 120 44.42 -40.65 55.35
CA LYS A 120 45.91 -40.61 55.32
C LYS A 120 46.50 -40.66 53.89
N ASN A 121 45.87 -39.97 52.94
CA ASN A 121 46.20 -39.90 51.51
C ASN A 121 45.87 -41.15 50.66
N GLN A 122 45.24 -42.18 51.23
CA GLN A 122 44.68 -43.30 50.48
C GLN A 122 43.21 -43.03 50.15
N ASP A 123 42.80 -43.37 48.93
CA ASP A 123 41.44 -43.19 48.44
C ASP A 123 40.56 -44.32 48.99
N ILE A 124 39.53 -43.97 49.78
CA ILE A 124 38.64 -44.93 50.44
C ILE A 124 37.23 -44.95 49.84
N GLY A 125 36.98 -44.09 48.86
CA GLY A 125 35.75 -43.97 48.08
C GLY A 125 35.69 -42.64 47.33
N HIS A 126 34.68 -42.49 46.48
CA HIS A 126 34.49 -41.28 45.69
C HIS A 126 33.02 -41.03 45.36
N ILE A 127 32.70 -39.77 45.09
CA ILE A 127 31.40 -39.36 44.53
C ILE A 127 31.68 -38.55 43.28
N THR A 128 30.90 -38.78 42.22
CA THR A 128 30.99 -37.99 41.00
C THR A 128 29.97 -36.86 41.04
N TRP A 129 30.40 -35.61 40.86
CA TRP A 129 29.50 -34.48 40.61
C TRP A 129 29.47 -34.15 39.11
N ILE A 130 28.27 -34.13 38.53
CA ILE A 130 28.02 -33.59 37.20
C ILE A 130 27.30 -32.26 37.37
N ILE A 131 28.05 -31.18 37.17
CA ILE A 131 27.54 -29.81 37.19
C ILE A 131 27.17 -29.45 35.76
N LYS A 132 25.88 -29.25 35.50
CA LYS A 132 25.38 -28.86 34.19
C LYS A 132 24.58 -27.56 34.28
N PRO A 133 24.49 -26.78 33.19
CA PRO A 133 23.66 -25.58 33.17
C PRO A 133 22.19 -25.92 33.46
N SER A 134 21.53 -25.07 34.24
CA SER A 134 20.07 -25.11 34.43
C SER A 134 19.39 -24.29 33.33
N PHE A 135 18.32 -24.85 32.74
CA PHE A 135 17.53 -24.12 31.75
C PHE A 135 16.83 -22.91 32.37
N ASP A 136 16.32 -23.03 33.60
CA ASP A 136 15.60 -21.95 34.28
C ASP A 136 16.52 -20.76 34.60
N ASP A 137 17.76 -21.03 35.03
CA ASP A 137 18.76 -19.98 35.25
C ASP A 137 19.18 -19.30 33.95
N TRP A 138 19.34 -20.10 32.89
CA TRP A 138 19.62 -19.60 31.56
C TRP A 138 18.48 -18.70 31.05
N LEU A 139 17.22 -19.11 31.24
CA LEU A 139 16.04 -18.30 30.90
C LEU A 139 15.99 -17.00 31.70
N SER A 140 16.25 -17.06 33.01
CA SER A 140 16.31 -15.88 33.88
C SER A 140 17.34 -14.88 33.37
N ARG A 141 18.53 -15.37 32.98
CA ARG A 141 19.57 -14.51 32.38
C ARG A 141 19.14 -13.94 31.04
N LEU A 142 18.54 -14.73 30.15
CA LEU A 142 18.04 -14.27 28.85
C LEU A 142 17.03 -13.12 29.03
N LYS A 143 16.09 -13.25 29.97
CA LYS A 143 15.08 -12.21 30.27
C LYS A 143 15.70 -10.89 30.72
N ASN A 144 16.83 -10.94 31.40
CA ASN A 144 17.53 -9.76 31.91
C ASN A 144 18.39 -9.04 30.86
N ILE A 145 18.67 -9.67 29.71
CA ILE A 145 19.42 -9.02 28.62
C ILE A 145 18.50 -7.99 27.96
N LYS A 146 18.89 -6.71 27.98
CA LYS A 146 18.08 -5.64 27.35
C LYS A 146 18.32 -5.51 25.85
N GLU A 147 19.56 -5.65 25.40
CA GLU A 147 19.91 -5.49 23.99
C GLU A 147 19.51 -6.70 23.15
N LEU A 148 18.74 -6.47 22.08
CA LEU A 148 18.24 -7.55 21.22
C LEU A 148 19.36 -8.36 20.55
N ASN A 149 20.47 -7.72 20.15
CA ASN A 149 21.59 -8.42 19.51
C ASN A 149 22.25 -9.40 20.49
N GLN A 150 22.41 -8.97 21.74
CA GLN A 150 22.93 -9.80 22.81
C GLN A 150 21.95 -10.94 23.14
N LYS A 151 20.63 -10.67 23.16
CA LYS A 151 19.60 -11.71 23.31
C LYS A 151 19.71 -12.77 22.20
N SER A 152 19.85 -12.36 20.94
CA SER A 152 20.00 -13.27 19.79
C SER A 152 21.25 -14.16 19.92
N SER A 153 22.41 -13.57 20.18
CA SER A 153 23.65 -14.35 20.37
C SER A 153 23.59 -15.28 21.58
N PHE A 154 22.95 -14.84 22.67
CA PHE A 154 22.75 -15.67 23.86
C PHE A 154 21.80 -16.83 23.58
N LEU A 155 20.72 -16.59 22.82
CA LEU A 155 19.78 -17.59 22.35
C LEU A 155 20.43 -18.64 21.45
N ASP A 156 21.34 -18.23 20.55
CA ASP A 156 22.13 -19.16 19.73
C ASP A 156 22.91 -20.18 20.59
N LYS A 157 23.48 -19.74 21.72
CA LYS A 157 24.14 -20.66 22.69
C LYS A 157 23.14 -21.62 23.33
N GLY A 158 21.92 -21.17 23.61
CA GLY A 158 20.86 -21.99 24.20
C GLY A 158 20.58 -23.27 23.40
N PHE A 159 20.54 -23.19 22.06
CA PHE A 159 20.31 -24.35 21.19
C PHE A 159 21.39 -25.42 21.30
N SER A 160 22.65 -25.03 21.59
CA SER A 160 23.74 -25.97 21.83
C SER A 160 23.74 -26.56 23.24
N LEU A 161 23.32 -25.78 24.24
CA LEU A 161 23.37 -26.17 25.65
C LEU A 161 22.20 -27.08 26.06
N PHE A 162 21.02 -26.84 25.48
CA PHE A 162 19.76 -27.49 25.84
C PHE A 162 19.04 -28.09 24.62
N PRO A 163 19.63 -29.11 23.96
CA PRO A 163 19.00 -29.77 22.81
C PRO A 163 17.64 -30.41 23.16
N GLU A 164 17.40 -30.75 24.43
CA GLU A 164 16.13 -31.28 24.91
C GLU A 164 15.03 -30.22 25.05
N LYS A 165 15.36 -28.92 24.99
CA LYS A 165 14.43 -27.79 25.14
C LYS A 165 14.22 -27.01 23.83
N GLN A 166 14.45 -27.66 22.68
CA GLN A 166 14.36 -27.02 21.36
C GLN A 166 13.05 -26.25 21.13
N GLN A 167 11.90 -26.83 21.46
CA GLN A 167 10.62 -26.15 21.26
C GLN A 167 10.52 -24.82 22.05
N GLN A 168 10.90 -24.84 23.33
CA GLN A 168 10.86 -23.65 24.18
C GLN A 168 11.84 -22.57 23.68
N LEU A 169 13.00 -22.99 23.16
CA LEU A 169 13.97 -22.08 22.54
C LEU A 169 13.47 -21.48 21.22
N LEU A 170 12.73 -22.24 20.43
CA LEU A 170 12.08 -21.76 19.21
C LEU A 170 10.99 -20.72 19.52
N ASP A 171 10.17 -20.96 20.54
CA ASP A 171 9.13 -20.00 20.98
C ASP A 171 9.75 -18.67 21.45
N LEU A 172 10.89 -18.74 22.14
CA LEU A 172 11.66 -17.56 22.53
C LEU A 172 12.29 -16.85 21.33
N ARG A 173 12.75 -17.60 20.32
CA ARG A 173 13.29 -17.01 19.08
C ARG A 173 12.20 -16.32 18.27
N LEU A 174 11.00 -16.90 18.21
CA LEU A 174 9.83 -16.29 17.59
C LEU A 174 9.47 -14.97 18.28
N SER A 175 9.47 -14.97 19.61
CA SER A 175 9.22 -13.76 20.41
C SER A 175 10.26 -12.66 20.13
N LEU A 176 11.54 -13.03 20.01
CA LEU A 176 12.62 -12.11 19.67
C LEU A 176 12.50 -11.58 18.23
N ALA A 177 12.11 -12.43 17.27
CA ALA A 177 11.89 -12.03 15.88
C ALA A 177 10.76 -11.00 15.78
N GLU A 178 9.66 -11.20 16.52
CA GLU A 178 8.58 -10.22 16.63
C GLU A 178 9.02 -8.91 17.30
N GLU A 179 9.90 -8.98 18.32
CA GLU A 179 10.47 -7.79 18.96
C GLU A 179 11.32 -6.97 17.97
N TYR A 180 12.13 -7.63 17.13
CA TYR A 180 12.87 -6.97 16.05
C TYR A 180 11.97 -6.34 15.00
N LYS A 181 10.90 -7.04 14.61
CA LYS A 181 9.89 -6.54 13.67
C LYS A 181 9.20 -5.28 14.21
N LYS A 182 8.71 -5.33 15.46
CA LYS A 182 8.10 -4.16 16.14
C LYS A 182 9.05 -2.98 16.26
N SER A 183 10.34 -3.24 16.41
CA SER A 183 11.39 -2.22 16.48
C SER A 183 11.81 -1.67 15.11
N GLY A 184 11.18 -2.11 14.01
CA GLY A 184 11.51 -1.69 12.64
C GLY A 184 12.85 -2.24 12.12
N MET A 185 13.48 -3.17 12.83
CA MET A 185 14.77 -3.77 12.44
C MET A 185 14.57 -4.93 11.46
N ILE A 186 13.96 -4.65 10.29
CA ILE A 186 13.47 -5.64 9.32
C ILE A 186 14.53 -6.69 8.95
N LYS A 187 15.77 -6.28 8.61
CA LYS A 187 16.84 -7.22 8.23
C LYS A 187 17.18 -8.23 9.33
N LYS A 188 17.14 -7.80 10.60
CA LYS A 188 17.43 -8.66 11.75
C LYS A 188 16.25 -9.58 12.03
N ALA A 189 15.02 -9.08 11.94
CA ALA A 189 13.82 -9.90 12.04
C ALA A 189 13.84 -11.04 11.01
N ILE A 190 14.11 -10.74 9.74
CA ILE A 190 14.25 -11.75 8.67
C ILE A 190 15.28 -12.82 9.06
N ASN A 191 16.46 -12.41 9.53
CA ASN A 191 17.51 -13.35 9.92
C ASN A 191 17.07 -14.29 11.06
N GLU A 192 16.35 -13.78 12.06
CA GLU A 192 15.82 -14.62 13.14
C GLU A 192 14.75 -15.61 12.65
N TYR A 193 13.83 -15.19 11.77
CA TYR A 193 12.87 -16.10 11.15
C TYR A 193 13.54 -17.16 10.27
N LEU A 194 14.61 -16.81 9.54
CA LEU A 194 15.40 -17.78 8.78
C LEU A 194 16.08 -18.82 9.68
N LYS A 195 16.61 -18.40 10.84
CA LYS A 195 17.15 -19.33 11.85
C LYS A 195 16.07 -20.27 12.40
N ILE A 196 14.83 -19.80 12.57
CA ILE A 196 13.69 -20.63 12.99
C ILE A 196 13.39 -21.70 11.93
N LEU A 197 13.40 -21.33 10.65
CA LEU A 197 13.16 -22.27 9.54
C LEU A 197 14.20 -23.39 9.45
N HIS A 198 15.42 -23.21 9.97
CA HIS A 198 16.40 -24.30 10.04
C HIS A 198 15.93 -25.48 10.91
N PHE A 199 14.97 -25.25 11.79
CA PHE A 199 14.33 -26.26 12.64
C PHE A 199 12.88 -26.54 12.21
N SER A 200 12.58 -26.42 10.91
CA SER A 200 11.22 -26.55 10.38
C SER A 200 10.53 -27.87 10.73
N GLU A 201 11.28 -28.96 10.85
CA GLU A 201 10.75 -30.29 11.22
C GLU A 201 10.13 -30.33 12.62
N ASN A 202 10.57 -29.44 13.51
CA ASN A 202 10.07 -29.34 14.88
C ASN A 202 8.87 -28.40 15.01
N LEU A 203 8.53 -27.65 13.95
CA LEU A 203 7.43 -26.69 13.98
C LEU A 203 6.12 -27.34 13.56
N ASN A 204 5.04 -26.97 14.24
CA ASN A 204 3.72 -27.34 13.76
C ASN A 204 3.41 -26.61 12.44
N LYS A 205 2.50 -27.21 11.66
CA LYS A 205 2.12 -26.72 10.33
C LYS A 205 1.63 -25.27 10.35
N GLU A 206 0.82 -24.90 11.34
CA GLU A 206 0.24 -23.56 11.45
C GLU A 206 1.29 -22.48 11.73
N THR A 207 2.26 -22.78 12.60
CA THR A 207 3.40 -21.89 12.87
C THR A 207 4.25 -21.72 11.63
N LEU A 208 4.49 -22.80 10.88
CA LEU A 208 5.28 -22.74 9.66
C LEU A 208 4.62 -21.84 8.59
N ILE A 209 3.30 -21.96 8.42
CA ILE A 209 2.51 -21.05 7.56
C ILE A 209 2.65 -19.60 8.04
N SER A 210 2.50 -19.35 9.34
CA SER A 210 2.63 -18.01 9.93
C SER A 210 4.02 -17.40 9.72
N VAL A 211 5.07 -18.20 9.90
CA VAL A 211 6.47 -17.80 9.67
C VAL A 211 6.70 -17.45 8.20
N TYR A 212 6.22 -18.28 7.26
CA TYR A 212 6.34 -17.98 5.83
C TYR A 212 5.59 -16.71 5.42
N LYS A 213 4.37 -16.50 5.93
CA LYS A 213 3.64 -15.24 5.69
C LYS A 213 4.40 -14.03 6.21
N THR A 214 4.88 -14.11 7.45
CA THR A 214 5.62 -13.00 8.09
C THR A 214 6.93 -12.72 7.36
N LEU A 215 7.64 -13.75 6.89
CA LEU A 215 8.82 -13.58 6.04
C LEU A 215 8.47 -12.95 4.69
N GLY A 216 7.33 -13.32 4.11
CA GLY A 216 6.77 -12.67 2.93
C GLY A 216 6.57 -11.17 3.15
N ASP A 217 5.89 -10.80 4.23
CA ASP A 217 5.61 -9.40 4.61
C ASP A 217 6.91 -8.61 4.83
N LEU A 218 7.83 -9.14 5.64
CA LEU A 218 9.11 -8.49 5.93
C LEU A 218 9.99 -8.35 4.69
N CYS A 219 10.00 -9.34 3.80
CA CYS A 219 10.73 -9.26 2.53
C CYS A 219 10.08 -8.25 1.58
N SER A 220 8.75 -8.13 1.58
CA SER A 220 8.00 -7.11 0.84
C SER A 220 8.38 -5.70 1.29
N GLU A 221 8.37 -5.45 2.61
CA GLU A 221 8.82 -4.18 3.20
C GLU A 221 10.28 -3.86 2.88
N ALA A 222 11.14 -4.89 2.88
CA ALA A 222 12.55 -4.77 2.49
C ALA A 222 12.77 -4.61 0.96
N LYS A 223 11.70 -4.54 0.16
CA LYS A 223 11.71 -4.50 -1.32
C LYS A 223 12.40 -5.69 -1.98
N ARG A 224 12.47 -6.82 -1.29
CA ARG A 224 12.98 -8.11 -1.78
C ARG A 224 11.83 -8.91 -2.40
N TYR A 225 11.23 -8.37 -3.46
CA TYR A 225 9.95 -8.85 -3.99
C TYR A 225 9.93 -10.32 -4.40
N LYS A 226 10.99 -10.81 -5.07
CA LYS A 226 11.09 -12.21 -5.50
C LYS A 226 11.09 -13.20 -4.32
N GLU A 227 11.79 -12.84 -3.25
CA GLU A 227 11.86 -13.65 -2.04
C GLU A 227 10.52 -13.62 -1.28
N ALA A 228 9.91 -12.44 -1.18
CA ALA A 228 8.58 -12.28 -0.60
C ALA A 228 7.55 -13.20 -1.28
N ILE A 229 7.52 -13.20 -2.61
CA ILE A 229 6.65 -14.10 -3.40
C ILE A 229 6.95 -15.57 -3.10
N THR A 230 8.23 -15.94 -2.95
CA THR A 230 8.62 -17.32 -2.67
C THR A 230 8.09 -17.77 -1.30
N TYR A 231 8.24 -16.96 -0.26
CA TYR A 231 7.71 -17.30 1.06
C TYR A 231 6.18 -17.34 1.10
N TYR A 232 5.50 -16.39 0.46
CA TYR A 232 4.04 -16.47 0.35
C TYR A 232 3.57 -17.72 -0.40
N ARG A 233 4.28 -18.14 -1.46
CA ARG A 233 3.98 -19.39 -2.16
C ARG A 233 4.19 -20.61 -1.26
N MET A 234 5.25 -20.64 -0.46
CA MET A 234 5.45 -21.71 0.53
C MET A 234 4.28 -21.78 1.53
N ALA A 235 3.75 -20.64 1.98
CA ALA A 235 2.54 -20.62 2.82
C ALA A 235 1.32 -21.22 2.10
N ILE A 236 1.11 -20.85 0.83
CA ILE A 236 0.01 -21.39 -0.02
C ILE A 236 0.17 -22.90 -0.24
N ASP A 237 1.38 -23.37 -0.55
CA ASP A 237 1.68 -24.80 -0.80
C ASP A 237 1.46 -25.64 0.47
N MET A 238 1.64 -25.04 1.65
CA MET A 238 1.26 -25.63 2.94
C MET A 238 -0.25 -25.60 3.21
N GLY A 239 -1.06 -25.03 2.32
CA GLY A 239 -2.52 -25.01 2.41
C GLY A 239 -3.10 -23.74 3.02
N ASP A 240 -2.36 -22.63 3.08
CA ASP A 240 -2.92 -21.33 3.44
C ASP A 240 -3.98 -20.91 2.41
N LYS A 241 -5.17 -20.59 2.93
CA LYS A 241 -6.31 -20.11 2.14
C LYS A 241 -6.65 -18.66 2.48
N ASN A 242 -5.72 -17.90 3.06
CA ASN A 242 -5.98 -16.50 3.38
C ASN A 242 -5.94 -15.68 2.07
N PRO A 243 -7.05 -15.03 1.68
CA PRO A 243 -7.09 -14.18 0.49
C PRO A 243 -6.01 -13.08 0.50
N GLU A 244 -5.65 -12.54 1.67
CA GLU A 244 -4.64 -11.49 1.80
C GLU A 244 -3.27 -11.89 1.21
N VAL A 245 -2.88 -13.16 1.32
CA VAL A 245 -1.62 -13.66 0.77
C VAL A 245 -1.63 -13.61 -0.76
N TYR A 246 -2.76 -13.94 -1.39
CA TYR A 246 -2.92 -13.85 -2.84
C TYR A 246 -2.91 -12.39 -3.32
N TYR A 247 -3.55 -11.49 -2.56
CA TYR A 247 -3.53 -10.06 -2.83
C TYR A 247 -2.12 -9.48 -2.72
N ASN A 248 -1.35 -9.85 -1.68
CA ASN A 248 0.02 -9.41 -1.51
C ASN A 248 0.93 -9.88 -2.65
N ILE A 249 0.78 -11.13 -3.11
CA ILE A 249 1.51 -11.61 -4.29
C ILE A 249 1.11 -10.83 -5.55
N TYR A 250 -0.19 -10.56 -5.75
CA TYR A 250 -0.68 -9.73 -6.86
C TYR A 250 -0.03 -8.35 -6.89
N GLU A 251 -0.02 -7.65 -5.75
CA GLU A 251 0.62 -6.34 -5.60
C GLU A 251 2.13 -6.39 -5.90
N LEU A 252 2.81 -7.44 -5.41
CA LEU A 252 4.23 -7.64 -5.68
C LEU A 252 4.52 -7.86 -7.18
N TYR A 253 3.70 -8.62 -7.90
CA TYR A 253 3.87 -8.77 -9.35
C TYR A 253 3.56 -7.48 -10.11
N ASN A 254 2.58 -6.69 -9.67
CA ASN A 254 2.35 -5.34 -10.21
C ASN A 254 3.57 -4.43 -10.03
N GLN A 255 4.22 -4.47 -8.88
CA GLN A 255 5.45 -3.70 -8.61
C GLN A 255 6.63 -4.17 -9.48
N ILE A 256 6.71 -5.46 -9.80
CA ILE A 256 7.72 -6.02 -10.72
C ILE A 256 7.39 -5.68 -12.19
N GLY A 257 6.13 -5.36 -12.49
CA GLY A 257 5.64 -5.10 -13.85
C GLY A 257 5.18 -6.36 -14.61
N ASP A 258 5.09 -7.50 -13.93
CA ASP A 258 4.62 -8.77 -14.50
C ASP A 258 3.09 -8.87 -14.38
N LYS A 259 2.41 -8.21 -15.32
CA LYS A 259 0.94 -8.08 -15.32
C LYS A 259 0.21 -9.42 -15.46
N GLU A 260 0.78 -10.38 -16.18
CA GLU A 260 0.15 -11.69 -16.39
C GLU A 260 0.08 -12.48 -15.09
N ARG A 261 1.20 -12.55 -14.34
CA ARG A 261 1.21 -13.23 -13.05
C ARG A 261 0.40 -12.47 -12.00
N ALA A 262 0.43 -11.15 -12.02
CA ALA A 262 -0.46 -10.35 -11.17
C ALA A 262 -1.92 -10.77 -11.41
N SER A 263 -2.39 -10.76 -12.66
CA SER A 263 -3.75 -11.18 -13.00
C SER A 263 -4.08 -12.60 -12.53
N TYR A 264 -3.14 -13.54 -12.69
CA TYR A 264 -3.31 -14.91 -12.23
C TYR A 264 -3.58 -15.01 -10.72
N TYR A 265 -2.78 -14.33 -9.88
CA TYR A 265 -2.95 -14.38 -8.43
C TYR A 265 -4.21 -13.65 -7.96
N PHE A 266 -4.62 -12.58 -8.66
CA PHE A 266 -5.91 -11.95 -8.38
C PHE A 266 -7.09 -12.84 -8.79
N ALA A 267 -7.00 -13.58 -9.89
CA ALA A 267 -8.03 -14.56 -10.24
C ALA A 267 -8.17 -15.64 -9.16
N LYS A 268 -7.05 -16.12 -8.60
CA LYS A 268 -7.06 -17.05 -7.45
C LYS A 268 -7.66 -16.46 -6.18
N LEU A 269 -7.39 -15.18 -5.89
CA LEU A 269 -8.06 -14.44 -4.82
C LEU A 269 -9.59 -14.48 -4.99
N LEU A 270 -10.09 -14.26 -6.21
CA LEU A 270 -11.52 -14.25 -6.51
C LEU A 270 -12.17 -15.64 -6.47
N GLU A 271 -11.42 -16.72 -6.71
CA GLU A 271 -11.86 -18.09 -6.48
C GLU A 271 -12.14 -18.36 -4.99
N LEU A 272 -11.32 -17.79 -4.09
CA LEU A 272 -11.53 -17.87 -2.63
C LEU A 272 -12.71 -17.00 -2.16
N LYS A 273 -13.08 -15.99 -2.93
CA LYS A 273 -14.18 -15.06 -2.64
C LYS A 273 -15.20 -15.01 -3.80
N PRO A 274 -15.98 -16.08 -4.03
CA PRO A 274 -16.82 -16.22 -5.22
C PRO A 274 -17.94 -15.18 -5.34
N LYS A 275 -18.35 -14.55 -4.23
CA LYS A 275 -19.43 -13.53 -4.18
C LYS A 275 -18.92 -12.11 -3.96
N ASP A 276 -17.60 -11.90 -3.92
CA ASP A 276 -17.01 -10.58 -3.71
C ASP A 276 -17.11 -9.75 -5.00
N LEU A 277 -18.15 -8.92 -5.04
CA LEU A 277 -18.47 -8.02 -6.14
C LEU A 277 -17.44 -6.89 -6.25
N GLU A 278 -17.02 -6.33 -5.11
CA GLU A 278 -16.13 -5.17 -5.04
C GLU A 278 -14.75 -5.51 -5.61
N SER A 279 -14.16 -6.63 -5.19
CA SER A 279 -12.88 -7.09 -5.71
C SER A 279 -12.92 -7.37 -7.22
N ARG A 280 -14.03 -7.90 -7.74
CA ARG A 280 -14.21 -8.14 -9.19
C ARG A 280 -14.24 -6.83 -9.98
N ILE A 281 -14.97 -5.84 -9.48
CA ILE A 281 -15.06 -4.52 -10.09
C ILE A 281 -13.69 -3.84 -10.08
N GLU A 282 -12.97 -3.88 -8.97
CA GLU A 282 -11.65 -3.25 -8.87
C GLU A 282 -10.61 -3.91 -9.80
N PHE A 283 -10.68 -5.23 -9.93
CA PHE A 283 -9.84 -5.95 -10.88
C PHE A 283 -10.17 -5.61 -12.33
N ALA A 284 -11.46 -5.55 -12.68
CA ALA A 284 -11.89 -5.12 -14.00
C ALA A 284 -11.41 -3.70 -14.34
N LYS A 285 -11.46 -2.75 -13.39
CA LYS A 285 -10.88 -1.40 -13.58
C LYS A 285 -9.39 -1.47 -13.89
N THR A 286 -8.65 -2.27 -13.13
CA THR A 286 -7.20 -2.46 -13.32
C THR A 286 -6.90 -3.05 -14.69
N LEU A 287 -7.65 -4.06 -15.12
CA LEU A 287 -7.54 -4.67 -16.45
C LEU A 287 -7.85 -3.67 -17.56
N ILE A 288 -8.88 -2.83 -17.42
CA ILE A 288 -9.18 -1.75 -18.38
C ILE A 288 -8.02 -0.75 -18.48
N LYS A 289 -7.42 -0.37 -17.35
CA LYS A 289 -6.26 0.53 -17.29
C LYS A 289 -5.04 -0.09 -17.97
N ASN A 290 -4.87 -1.41 -17.83
CA ASN A 290 -3.80 -2.17 -18.45
C ASN A 290 -4.01 -2.48 -19.94
N GLY A 291 -5.20 -2.22 -20.49
CA GLY A 291 -5.54 -2.51 -21.89
C GLY A 291 -6.13 -3.91 -22.13
N ASN A 292 -6.28 -4.73 -21.08
CA ASN A 292 -6.80 -6.09 -21.14
C ASN A 292 -8.34 -6.10 -21.17
N LEU A 293 -8.93 -5.51 -22.22
CA LEU A 293 -10.38 -5.29 -22.31
C LEU A 293 -11.21 -6.58 -22.32
N LYS A 294 -10.71 -7.66 -22.93
CA LYS A 294 -11.41 -8.95 -22.99
C LYS A 294 -11.55 -9.59 -21.61
N GLU A 295 -10.47 -9.57 -20.84
CA GLU A 295 -10.45 -10.14 -19.49
C GLU A 295 -11.27 -9.27 -18.53
N ALA A 296 -11.18 -7.95 -18.66
CA ALA A 296 -12.01 -7.03 -17.88
C ALA A 296 -13.51 -7.29 -18.09
N GLU A 297 -13.94 -7.52 -19.33
CA GLU A 297 -15.34 -7.81 -19.66
C GLU A 297 -15.83 -9.08 -18.97
N LYS A 298 -15.03 -10.15 -18.95
CA LYS A 298 -15.36 -11.38 -18.22
C LYS A 298 -15.66 -11.09 -16.75
N TYR A 299 -14.80 -10.34 -16.05
CA TYR A 299 -15.01 -10.03 -14.63
C TYR A 299 -16.16 -9.05 -14.39
N ILE A 300 -16.45 -8.16 -15.34
CA ILE A 300 -17.65 -7.30 -15.29
C ILE A 300 -18.91 -8.14 -15.47
N GLU A 301 -18.91 -9.13 -16.35
CA GLU A 301 -20.04 -10.03 -16.54
C GLU A 301 -20.27 -10.93 -15.32
N GLU A 302 -19.20 -11.45 -14.72
CA GLU A 302 -19.29 -12.14 -13.43
C GLU A 302 -19.86 -11.21 -12.35
N ALA A 303 -19.38 -9.96 -12.24
CA ALA A 303 -19.91 -8.97 -11.31
C ALA A 303 -21.41 -8.69 -11.55
N LEU A 304 -21.83 -8.56 -12.81
CA LEU A 304 -23.23 -8.36 -13.18
C LEU A 304 -24.09 -9.63 -12.99
N SER A 305 -23.50 -10.81 -12.99
CA SER A 305 -24.19 -12.06 -12.64
C SER A 305 -24.47 -12.14 -11.14
N ILE A 306 -23.56 -11.62 -10.31
CA ILE A 306 -23.73 -11.52 -8.85
C ILE A 306 -24.76 -10.43 -8.52
N ASN A 307 -24.62 -9.25 -9.12
CA ASN A 307 -25.55 -8.13 -8.96
C ASN A 307 -25.87 -7.47 -10.31
N PRO A 308 -27.02 -7.82 -10.94
CA PRO A 308 -27.44 -7.24 -12.22
C PRO A 308 -27.70 -5.74 -12.19
N TYR A 309 -27.82 -5.13 -11.01
CA TYR A 309 -28.13 -3.72 -10.79
C TYR A 309 -26.93 -2.91 -10.31
N SER A 310 -25.71 -3.47 -10.35
CA SER A 310 -24.49 -2.72 -10.03
C SER A 310 -24.23 -1.63 -11.09
N ILE A 311 -24.54 -0.38 -10.75
CA ILE A 311 -24.28 0.78 -11.63
C ILE A 311 -22.80 0.87 -11.98
N GLU A 312 -21.91 0.62 -11.03
CA GLU A 312 -20.46 0.69 -11.26
C GLU A 312 -19.99 -0.35 -12.30
N ALA A 313 -20.46 -1.60 -12.20
CA ALA A 313 -20.16 -2.62 -13.20
C ALA A 313 -20.75 -2.27 -14.58
N LEU A 314 -21.97 -1.69 -14.62
CA LEU A 314 -22.59 -1.21 -15.87
C LEU A 314 -21.79 -0.06 -16.50
N VAL A 315 -21.28 0.88 -15.70
CA VAL A 315 -20.42 1.98 -16.18
C VAL A 315 -19.11 1.45 -16.75
N LEU A 316 -18.49 0.44 -16.12
CA LEU A 316 -17.31 -0.21 -16.68
C LEU A 316 -17.62 -0.95 -17.98
N LYS A 317 -18.79 -1.60 -18.08
CA LYS A 317 -19.25 -2.22 -19.34
C LYS A 317 -19.43 -1.16 -20.43
N ALA A 318 -20.08 -0.04 -20.12
CA ALA A 318 -20.24 1.09 -21.04
C ALA A 318 -18.88 1.58 -21.58
N LYS A 319 -17.89 1.77 -20.70
CA LYS A 319 -16.53 2.19 -21.10
C LYS A 319 -15.83 1.20 -22.04
N ILE A 320 -16.07 -0.10 -21.89
CA ILE A 320 -15.54 -1.12 -22.83
C ILE A 320 -16.25 -1.00 -24.18
N LEU A 321 -17.58 -0.84 -24.18
CA LEU A 321 -18.38 -0.74 -25.39
C LEU A 321 -18.07 0.55 -26.19
N GLU A 322 -17.84 1.68 -25.50
CA GLU A 322 -17.36 2.93 -26.11
C GLU A 322 -16.04 2.70 -26.87
N LYS A 323 -15.07 2.04 -26.25
CA LYS A 323 -13.78 1.73 -26.89
C LYS A 323 -13.91 0.80 -28.10
N ARG A 324 -14.94 -0.04 -28.14
CA ARG A 324 -15.26 -0.93 -29.26
C ARG A 324 -16.14 -0.27 -30.32
N ALA A 325 -16.62 0.95 -30.08
CA ALA A 325 -17.62 1.64 -30.90
C ALA A 325 -18.93 0.84 -31.10
N ASP A 326 -19.28 -0.05 -30.17
CA ASP A 326 -20.55 -0.79 -30.21
C ASP A 326 -21.67 0.07 -29.63
N ARG A 327 -22.21 0.96 -30.47
CA ARG A 327 -23.24 1.92 -30.09
C ARG A 327 -24.56 1.26 -29.70
N ALA A 328 -24.90 0.11 -30.29
CA ALA A 328 -26.16 -0.57 -30.02
C ALA A 328 -26.18 -1.11 -28.59
N ALA A 329 -25.16 -1.89 -28.22
CA ALA A 329 -25.03 -2.42 -26.87
C ALA A 329 -24.84 -1.30 -25.83
N LEU A 330 -24.13 -0.22 -26.19
CA LEU A 330 -23.91 0.93 -25.31
C LEU A 330 -25.22 1.63 -24.91
N ILE A 331 -26.14 1.81 -25.87
CA ILE A 331 -27.48 2.35 -25.61
C ILE A 331 -28.23 1.48 -24.59
N ASP A 332 -28.20 0.16 -24.74
CA ASP A 332 -28.90 -0.76 -23.83
C ASP A 332 -28.33 -0.69 -22.41
N ILE A 333 -27.01 -0.55 -22.27
CA ILE A 333 -26.36 -0.37 -20.96
C ILE A 333 -26.78 0.93 -20.29
N TYR A 334 -26.80 2.06 -21.01
CA TYR A 334 -27.26 3.32 -20.42
C TYR A 334 -28.75 3.30 -20.08
N LYS A 335 -29.60 2.69 -20.92
CA LYS A 335 -31.02 2.48 -20.59
C LYS A 335 -31.17 1.64 -19.33
N LYS A 336 -30.34 0.61 -19.15
CA LYS A 336 -30.32 -0.19 -17.93
C LYS A 336 -29.88 0.62 -16.71
N ILE A 337 -28.85 1.46 -16.83
CA ILE A 337 -28.45 2.39 -15.75
C ILE A 337 -29.61 3.31 -15.38
N LEU A 338 -30.30 3.90 -16.37
CA LEU A 338 -31.45 4.79 -16.14
C LEU A 338 -32.68 4.07 -15.60
N SER A 339 -32.83 2.76 -15.81
CA SER A 339 -33.88 1.98 -15.16
C SER A 339 -33.65 1.80 -13.65
N ILE A 340 -32.38 1.86 -13.21
CA ILE A 340 -31.97 1.72 -11.80
C ILE A 340 -31.93 3.09 -11.13
N ASP A 341 -31.29 4.06 -11.79
CA ASP A 341 -31.21 5.45 -11.37
C ASP A 341 -31.69 6.36 -12.51
N PRO A 342 -33.02 6.64 -12.57
CA PRO A 342 -33.59 7.53 -13.59
C PRO A 342 -33.03 8.94 -13.56
N LYS A 343 -32.33 9.31 -12.48
CA LYS A 343 -31.78 10.65 -12.30
C LYS A 343 -30.27 10.71 -12.58
N ASN A 344 -29.64 9.64 -13.05
CA ASN A 344 -28.22 9.62 -13.35
C ASN A 344 -27.85 10.61 -14.47
N GLU A 345 -27.22 11.73 -14.10
CA GLU A 345 -26.90 12.82 -15.04
C GLU A 345 -25.92 12.36 -16.13
N ILE A 346 -24.93 11.54 -15.76
CA ILE A 346 -23.90 11.04 -16.67
C ILE A 346 -24.54 10.12 -17.73
N ALA A 347 -25.39 9.19 -17.31
CA ALA A 347 -26.07 8.28 -18.24
C ALA A 347 -27.07 9.03 -19.13
N LEU A 348 -27.80 10.03 -18.61
CA LEU A 348 -28.71 10.85 -19.44
C LEU A 348 -27.98 11.59 -20.56
N TYR A 349 -26.87 12.26 -20.24
CA TYR A 349 -26.09 13.00 -21.22
C TYR A 349 -25.45 12.05 -22.24
N ASN A 350 -24.73 11.02 -21.78
CA ASN A 350 -24.03 10.11 -22.68
C ASN A 350 -24.99 9.30 -23.55
N LEU A 351 -26.16 8.90 -23.02
CA LEU A 351 -27.18 8.24 -23.83
C LEU A 351 -27.69 9.17 -24.93
N ALA A 352 -27.96 10.44 -24.61
CA ALA A 352 -28.41 11.41 -25.61
C ALA A 352 -27.37 11.63 -26.72
N VAL A 353 -26.07 11.67 -26.37
CA VAL A 353 -24.97 11.76 -27.34
C VAL A 353 -24.97 10.54 -28.26
N VAL A 354 -24.96 9.33 -27.70
CA VAL A 354 -24.87 8.09 -28.49
C VAL A 354 -26.12 7.87 -29.33
N GLU A 355 -27.31 8.23 -28.84
CA GLU A 355 -28.56 8.19 -29.60
C GLU A 355 -28.54 9.19 -30.77
N TYR A 356 -28.03 10.41 -30.55
CA TYR A 356 -27.88 11.40 -31.61
C TYR A 356 -26.92 10.91 -32.71
N GLU A 357 -25.76 10.38 -32.32
CA GLU A 357 -24.79 9.80 -33.25
C GLU A 357 -25.34 8.57 -34.00
N SER A 358 -26.28 7.86 -33.39
CA SER A 358 -26.98 6.71 -33.97
C SER A 358 -28.25 7.09 -34.75
N GLN A 359 -28.46 8.38 -35.02
CA GLN A 359 -29.63 8.94 -35.70
C GLN A 359 -30.99 8.68 -35.02
N LYS A 360 -31.00 8.31 -33.74
CA LYS A 360 -32.21 8.18 -32.90
C LYS A 360 -32.59 9.55 -32.33
N ILE A 361 -32.95 10.48 -33.22
CA ILE A 361 -33.11 11.91 -32.92
C ILE A 361 -34.17 12.19 -31.85
N ASP A 362 -35.30 11.48 -31.87
CA ASP A 362 -36.39 11.70 -30.91
C ASP A 362 -36.06 11.21 -29.50
N ASP A 363 -35.39 10.07 -29.39
CA ASP A 363 -34.91 9.55 -28.10
C ASP A 363 -33.85 10.49 -27.50
N ALA A 364 -32.87 10.89 -28.33
CA ALA A 364 -31.82 11.83 -27.92
C ALA A 364 -32.41 13.15 -27.41
N LEU A 365 -33.44 13.66 -28.08
CA LEU A 365 -34.15 14.88 -27.70
C LEU A 365 -34.81 14.76 -26.31
N ASN A 366 -35.38 13.61 -25.99
CA ASN A 366 -36.02 13.38 -24.69
C ASN A 366 -34.98 13.32 -23.56
N HIS A 367 -33.90 12.56 -23.75
CA HIS A 367 -32.85 12.42 -22.74
C HIS A 367 -32.07 13.71 -22.50
N ILE A 368 -31.71 14.46 -23.55
CA ILE A 368 -30.98 15.72 -23.38
C ILE A 368 -31.82 16.80 -22.69
N LYS A 369 -33.14 16.83 -22.93
CA LYS A 369 -34.04 17.74 -22.22
C LYS A 369 -34.13 17.40 -20.73
N ALA A 370 -34.19 16.10 -20.40
CA ALA A 370 -34.19 15.65 -19.01
C ALA A 370 -32.88 16.01 -18.30
N TYR A 371 -31.74 15.94 -19.00
CA TYR A 371 -30.45 16.40 -18.50
C TYR A 371 -30.42 17.93 -18.26
N ILE A 372 -30.81 18.72 -19.27
CA ILE A 372 -30.82 20.19 -19.20
C ILE A 372 -31.76 20.71 -18.10
N ALA A 373 -32.86 20.01 -17.83
CA ALA A 373 -33.76 20.37 -16.72
C ALA A 373 -33.06 20.43 -15.35
N LYS A 374 -31.94 19.71 -15.18
CA LYS A 374 -31.09 19.74 -13.98
C LYS A 374 -29.87 20.62 -14.13
N ARG A 375 -29.31 20.69 -15.33
CA ARG A 375 -28.12 21.48 -15.68
C ARG A 375 -28.46 22.53 -16.74
N PRO A 376 -29.23 23.57 -16.38
CA PRO A 376 -29.72 24.57 -17.33
C PRO A 376 -28.63 25.50 -17.88
N ASP A 377 -27.45 25.51 -17.26
CA ASP A 377 -26.32 26.34 -17.68
C ASP A 377 -25.21 25.51 -18.37
N ASP A 378 -25.45 24.23 -18.65
CA ASP A 378 -24.49 23.37 -19.36
C ASP A 378 -24.47 23.72 -20.85
N LYS A 379 -23.39 24.42 -21.23
CA LYS A 379 -23.15 24.88 -22.59
C LYS A 379 -23.15 23.73 -23.60
N ASP A 380 -22.48 22.62 -23.30
CA ASP A 380 -22.29 21.53 -24.27
C ASP A 380 -23.60 20.73 -24.46
N ALA A 381 -24.42 20.63 -23.42
CA ALA A 381 -25.77 20.08 -23.54
C ALA A 381 -26.68 20.95 -24.42
N HIS A 382 -26.61 22.28 -24.28
CA HIS A 382 -27.30 23.20 -25.17
C HIS A 382 -26.77 23.17 -26.61
N GLU A 383 -25.47 22.90 -26.82
CA GLU A 383 -24.93 22.68 -28.17
C GLU A 383 -25.52 21.42 -28.80
N LEU A 384 -25.58 20.31 -28.06
CA LEU A 384 -26.19 19.06 -28.53
C LEU A 384 -27.69 19.25 -28.82
N LEU A 385 -28.45 19.91 -27.92
CA LEU A 385 -29.87 20.19 -28.14
C LEU A 385 -30.10 21.08 -29.38
N PHE A 386 -29.24 22.08 -29.60
CA PHE A 386 -29.25 22.89 -30.81
C PHE A 386 -29.03 22.01 -32.06
N GLN A 387 -28.04 21.13 -32.05
CA GLN A 387 -27.74 20.22 -33.16
C GLN A 387 -28.89 19.24 -33.43
N ILE A 388 -29.51 18.69 -32.39
CA ILE A 388 -30.70 17.82 -32.49
C ILE A 388 -31.85 18.58 -33.16
N TYR A 389 -32.13 19.82 -32.75
CA TYR A 389 -33.18 20.61 -33.40
C TYR A 389 -32.87 20.99 -34.85
N ARG A 390 -31.59 21.22 -35.18
CA ARG A 390 -31.15 21.41 -36.56
C ARG A 390 -31.37 20.15 -37.39
N ALA A 391 -31.02 18.97 -36.88
CA ALA A 391 -31.25 17.69 -37.55
C ALA A 391 -32.74 17.43 -37.78
N LYS A 392 -33.60 17.77 -36.80
CA LYS A 392 -35.07 17.65 -36.90
C LYS A 392 -35.72 18.75 -37.77
N LYS A 393 -34.95 19.70 -38.32
CA LYS A 393 -35.45 20.90 -39.03
C LYS A 393 -36.44 21.74 -38.19
N ALA A 394 -36.30 21.70 -36.87
CA ALA A 394 -37.13 22.44 -35.93
C ALA A 394 -36.56 23.84 -35.68
N ASP A 395 -36.50 24.67 -36.72
CA ASP A 395 -35.75 25.95 -36.72
C ASP A 395 -36.18 26.91 -35.61
N LYS A 396 -37.47 26.94 -35.26
CA LYS A 396 -37.99 27.77 -34.17
C LYS A 396 -37.39 27.37 -32.82
N MET A 397 -37.16 26.08 -32.59
CA MET A 397 -36.56 25.58 -31.36
C MET A 397 -35.05 25.74 -31.39
N ALA A 398 -34.39 25.44 -32.51
CA ALA A 398 -32.97 25.73 -32.71
C ALA A 398 -32.66 27.23 -32.50
N TYR A 399 -33.58 28.13 -32.87
CA TYR A 399 -33.44 29.57 -32.64
C TYR A 399 -33.44 29.92 -31.14
N LYS A 400 -34.30 29.27 -30.35
CA LYS A 400 -34.32 29.45 -28.88
C LYS A 400 -33.00 28.99 -28.27
N GLU A 401 -32.49 27.83 -28.68
CA GLU A 401 -31.21 27.31 -28.20
C GLU A 401 -30.03 28.19 -28.63
N ALA A 402 -30.03 28.71 -29.86
CA ALA A 402 -29.00 29.65 -30.31
C ALA A 402 -28.92 30.90 -29.43
N LYS A 403 -30.07 31.42 -28.96
CA LYS A 403 -30.09 32.54 -28.01
C LYS A 403 -29.50 32.17 -26.64
N ILE A 404 -29.79 30.97 -26.16
CA ILE A 404 -29.24 30.46 -24.89
C ILE A 404 -27.72 30.29 -25.03
N LEU A 405 -27.25 29.68 -26.11
CA LEU A 405 -25.83 29.51 -26.40
C LEU A 405 -25.07 30.83 -26.47
N ILE A 406 -25.65 31.86 -27.09
CA ILE A 406 -25.09 33.22 -27.10
C ILE A 406 -24.96 33.79 -25.68
N LYS A 407 -25.91 33.50 -24.80
CA LYS A 407 -25.88 33.94 -23.40
C LYS A 407 -24.83 33.18 -22.60
N LEU A 408 -24.75 31.85 -22.76
CA LEU A 408 -23.81 30.99 -22.04
C LEU A 408 -22.36 31.19 -22.48
N ASN A 409 -22.13 31.28 -23.79
CA ASN A 409 -20.81 31.55 -24.34
C ASN A 409 -20.89 32.52 -25.54
N PRO A 410 -20.81 33.84 -25.29
CA PRO A 410 -20.84 34.86 -26.32
C PRO A 410 -19.67 34.80 -27.33
N ARG A 411 -18.63 34.00 -27.07
CA ARG A 411 -17.52 33.82 -28.01
C ARG A 411 -17.84 32.85 -29.15
N LEU A 412 -18.83 31.97 -28.98
CA LEU A 412 -19.23 31.03 -30.04
C LEU A 412 -19.85 31.80 -31.21
N THR A 413 -19.23 31.72 -32.39
CA THR A 413 -19.70 32.48 -33.58
C THR A 413 -20.88 31.79 -34.29
N TYR A 414 -20.93 30.45 -34.33
CA TYR A 414 -21.94 29.72 -35.11
C TYR A 414 -23.41 29.98 -34.68
N PRO A 415 -23.76 30.22 -33.39
CA PRO A 415 -25.12 30.56 -33.00
C PRO A 415 -25.56 31.92 -33.56
N TYR A 416 -24.64 32.89 -33.65
CA TYR A 416 -24.93 34.19 -34.28
C TYR A 416 -25.19 34.04 -35.78
N TYR A 417 -24.44 33.16 -36.45
CA TYR A 417 -24.69 32.85 -37.86
C TYR A 417 -26.10 32.28 -38.04
N PHE A 418 -26.47 31.28 -37.24
CA PHE A 418 -27.81 30.70 -37.32
C PHE A 418 -28.90 31.74 -37.03
N LEU A 419 -28.72 32.56 -35.99
CA LEU A 419 -29.62 33.64 -35.64
C LEU A 419 -29.80 34.63 -36.80
N PHE A 420 -28.70 35.03 -37.46
CA PHE A 420 -28.75 35.87 -38.65
C PHE A 420 -29.57 35.21 -39.76
N THR A 421 -29.23 33.98 -40.15
CA THR A 421 -29.94 33.27 -41.24
C THR A 421 -31.43 33.02 -40.94
N TYR A 422 -31.80 32.87 -39.67
CA TYR A 422 -33.19 32.65 -39.27
C TYR A 422 -34.03 33.94 -39.24
N LEU A 423 -33.43 35.08 -38.90
CA LEU A 423 -34.12 36.36 -38.74
C LEU A 423 -34.03 37.27 -39.98
N TRP A 424 -32.98 37.13 -40.79
CA TRP A 424 -32.73 37.97 -41.96
C TRP A 424 -33.87 37.88 -42.99
N PRO A 425 -34.34 36.68 -43.40
CA PRO A 425 -35.48 36.57 -44.32
C PRO A 425 -36.79 37.14 -43.74
N LYS A 426 -36.86 37.32 -42.41
CA LYS A 426 -38.03 37.86 -41.70
C LYS A 426 -37.94 39.38 -41.54
N GLY A 427 -36.91 40.03 -42.07
CA GLY A 427 -36.69 41.47 -41.97
C GLY A 427 -36.38 41.96 -40.55
N LYS A 428 -36.10 41.07 -39.59
CA LYS A 428 -35.93 41.43 -38.16
C LYS A 428 -34.53 41.96 -37.84
N CYS A 429 -34.03 42.92 -38.62
CA CYS A 429 -32.69 43.50 -38.48
C CYS A 429 -32.43 44.13 -37.10
N GLY A 430 -33.44 44.75 -36.48
CA GLY A 430 -33.28 45.33 -35.14
C GLY A 430 -32.94 44.29 -34.07
N GLU A 431 -33.61 43.13 -34.11
CA GLU A 431 -33.34 42.02 -33.19
C GLU A 431 -31.95 41.43 -33.45
N ILE A 432 -31.57 41.22 -34.72
CA ILE A 432 -30.23 40.75 -35.11
C ILE A 432 -29.13 41.66 -34.53
N LEU A 433 -29.25 42.97 -34.75
CA LEU A 433 -28.28 43.95 -34.28
C LEU A 433 -28.11 43.92 -32.75
N SER A 434 -29.20 43.70 -32.01
CA SER A 434 -29.15 43.62 -30.54
C SER A 434 -28.25 42.49 -30.01
N TYR A 435 -28.20 41.36 -30.72
CA TYR A 435 -27.30 40.24 -30.40
C TYR A 435 -25.89 40.47 -30.94
N LEU A 436 -25.76 40.88 -32.21
CA LEU A 436 -24.46 41.03 -32.85
C LEU A 436 -23.62 42.14 -32.23
N ILE A 437 -24.20 43.28 -31.86
CA ILE A 437 -23.49 44.39 -31.21
C ILE A 437 -22.90 43.94 -29.85
N LYS A 438 -23.62 43.09 -29.11
CA LYS A 438 -23.09 42.48 -27.89
C LYS A 438 -22.01 41.44 -28.24
N GLY A 439 -22.24 40.61 -29.25
CA GLY A 439 -21.30 39.57 -29.70
C GLY A 439 -19.93 40.10 -30.11
N ILE A 440 -19.88 41.20 -30.88
CA ILE A 440 -18.59 41.79 -31.29
C ILE A 440 -17.80 42.38 -30.12
N ARG A 441 -18.39 42.60 -28.94
CA ARG A 441 -17.63 43.00 -27.74
C ARG A 441 -16.78 41.84 -27.22
N TYR A 442 -17.30 40.61 -27.33
CA TYR A 442 -16.59 39.39 -26.95
C TYR A 442 -15.71 38.86 -28.09
N ASN A 443 -16.07 39.14 -29.34
CA ASN A 443 -15.35 38.76 -30.55
C ASN A 443 -14.99 40.00 -31.41
N PRO A 444 -14.09 40.89 -30.95
CA PRO A 444 -13.84 42.17 -31.62
C PRO A 444 -13.21 42.03 -33.00
N THR A 445 -12.45 40.96 -33.24
CA THR A 445 -11.77 40.67 -34.51
C THR A 445 -12.62 39.85 -35.48
N ASP A 446 -13.83 39.43 -35.09
CA ASP A 446 -14.70 38.64 -35.96
C ASP A 446 -15.32 39.51 -37.06
N ILE A 447 -14.76 39.36 -38.26
CA ILE A 447 -15.16 40.11 -39.45
C ILE A 447 -16.55 39.68 -39.92
N THR A 448 -16.90 38.41 -39.77
CA THR A 448 -18.16 37.85 -40.23
C THR A 448 -19.34 38.46 -39.46
N LEU A 449 -19.23 38.54 -38.13
CA LEU A 449 -20.23 39.23 -37.30
C LEU A 449 -20.36 40.71 -37.67
N ARG A 450 -19.23 41.38 -37.95
CA ARG A 450 -19.25 42.78 -38.40
C ARG A 450 -19.89 42.94 -39.77
N LYS A 451 -19.66 42.02 -40.71
CA LYS A 451 -20.33 42.02 -42.02
C LYS A 451 -21.84 41.87 -41.87
N TYR A 452 -22.33 41.02 -40.97
CA TYR A 452 -23.77 40.92 -40.68
C TYR A 452 -24.35 42.22 -40.10
N ILE A 453 -23.61 42.92 -39.22
CA ILE A 453 -24.02 44.23 -38.71
C ILE A 453 -24.11 45.27 -39.85
N VAL A 454 -23.11 45.31 -40.73
CA VAL A 454 -23.11 46.19 -41.91
C VAL A 454 -24.33 45.93 -42.78
N LEU A 455 -24.63 44.66 -43.09
CA LEU A 455 -25.81 44.28 -43.87
C LEU A 455 -27.11 44.76 -43.21
N CYS A 456 -27.27 44.58 -41.90
CA CYS A 456 -28.45 45.06 -41.18
C CYS A 456 -28.57 46.59 -41.16
N TYR A 457 -27.46 47.33 -41.04
CA TYR A 457 -27.51 48.80 -41.09
C TYR A 457 -27.83 49.33 -42.49
N LEU A 458 -27.25 48.75 -43.53
CA LEU A 458 -27.56 49.11 -44.92
C LEU A 458 -29.03 48.81 -45.26
N TYR A 459 -29.55 47.67 -44.81
CA TYR A 459 -30.97 47.33 -44.97
C TYR A 459 -31.90 48.35 -44.28
N GLN A 460 -31.47 48.93 -43.16
CA GLN A 460 -32.20 49.98 -42.44
C GLN A 460 -31.93 51.40 -42.97
N GLY A 461 -31.12 51.58 -44.04
CA GLY A 461 -30.72 52.88 -44.56
C GLY A 461 -29.79 53.69 -43.63
N LYS A 462 -29.19 53.03 -42.61
CA LYS A 462 -28.30 53.66 -41.63
C LYS A 462 -26.86 53.68 -42.12
N ASP A 463 -26.63 54.32 -43.25
CA ASP A 463 -25.37 54.27 -44.01
C ASP A 463 -24.17 54.78 -43.17
N ALA A 464 -24.35 55.81 -42.34
CA ALA A 464 -23.31 56.33 -41.45
C ALA A 464 -22.81 55.28 -40.42
N LEU A 465 -23.72 54.48 -39.85
CA LEU A 465 -23.34 53.41 -38.91
C LEU A 465 -22.67 52.26 -39.66
N ALA A 466 -23.16 51.91 -40.85
CA ALA A 466 -22.53 50.91 -41.70
C ALA A 466 -21.06 51.28 -42.03
N ILE A 467 -20.80 52.52 -42.43
CA ILE A 467 -19.44 53.04 -42.71
C ILE A 467 -18.50 52.85 -41.53
N LYS A 468 -18.96 53.14 -40.29
CA LYS A 468 -18.14 52.95 -39.09
C LYS A 468 -17.67 51.50 -38.94
N HIS A 469 -18.55 50.53 -39.18
CA HIS A 469 -18.21 49.11 -39.11
C HIS A 469 -17.35 48.65 -40.29
N ILE A 470 -17.60 49.14 -41.50
CA ILE A 470 -16.78 48.87 -42.70
C ILE A 470 -15.35 49.36 -42.49
N ARG A 471 -15.15 50.59 -42.00
CA ARG A 471 -13.82 51.13 -41.67
C ARG A 471 -13.10 50.26 -40.64
N TYR A 472 -13.81 49.72 -39.66
CA TYR A 472 -13.21 48.79 -38.70
C TYR A 472 -12.79 47.47 -39.36
N ILE A 473 -13.61 46.92 -40.27
CA ILE A 473 -13.21 45.74 -41.06
C ILE A 473 -11.93 46.03 -41.84
N LEU A 474 -11.82 47.21 -42.47
CA LEU A 474 -10.62 47.63 -43.18
C LEU A 474 -9.43 47.90 -42.26
N LYS A 475 -9.63 48.25 -40.99
CA LYS A 475 -8.54 48.31 -40.01
C LYS A 475 -7.95 46.92 -39.76
N LEU A 476 -8.78 45.87 -39.74
CA LEU A 476 -8.34 44.48 -39.58
C LEU A 476 -7.80 43.87 -40.88
N ARG A 477 -8.39 44.23 -42.02
CA ARG A 477 -7.98 43.80 -43.37
C ARG A 477 -7.80 45.03 -44.27
N PRO A 478 -6.63 45.70 -44.21
CA PRO A 478 -6.38 46.94 -44.93
C PRO A 478 -6.53 46.83 -46.45
N ASN A 479 -6.26 45.65 -47.01
CA ASN A 479 -6.21 45.42 -48.45
C ASN A 479 -7.37 44.53 -48.93
N ASP A 480 -8.48 44.45 -48.19
CA ASP A 480 -9.69 43.77 -48.64
C ASP A 480 -10.39 44.63 -49.70
N ILE A 481 -10.10 44.35 -50.98
CA ILE A 481 -10.58 45.08 -52.15
C ILE A 481 -12.11 45.16 -52.17
N ALA A 482 -12.81 44.05 -51.88
CA ALA A 482 -14.27 44.03 -51.88
C ALA A 482 -14.85 44.98 -50.83
N THR A 483 -14.25 45.02 -49.65
CA THR A 483 -14.67 45.92 -48.57
C THR A 483 -14.29 47.38 -48.87
N LEU A 484 -13.15 47.64 -49.55
CA LEU A 484 -12.77 48.98 -50.02
C LEU A 484 -13.79 49.52 -51.03
N PHE A 485 -14.21 48.70 -51.99
CA PHE A 485 -15.28 49.06 -52.93
C PHE A 485 -16.61 49.32 -52.25
N GLN A 486 -16.99 48.45 -51.31
CA GLN A 486 -18.22 48.63 -50.55
C GLN A 486 -18.22 49.98 -49.81
N LEU A 487 -17.08 50.40 -49.25
CA LEU A 487 -16.94 51.71 -48.62
C LEU A 487 -16.99 52.86 -49.63
N ALA A 488 -16.24 52.75 -50.74
CA ALA A 488 -16.15 53.80 -51.75
C ALA A 488 -17.51 54.09 -52.40
N ARG A 489 -18.25 53.04 -52.80
CA ARG A 489 -19.61 53.15 -53.35
C ARG A 489 -20.58 53.77 -52.34
N LEU A 490 -20.46 53.43 -51.06
CA LEU A 490 -21.33 53.95 -50.00
C LEU A 490 -21.06 55.43 -49.69
N LEU A 491 -19.80 55.86 -49.74
CA LEU A 491 -19.40 57.27 -49.60
C LEU A 491 -19.81 58.09 -50.82
N GLU A 492 -19.64 57.54 -52.04
CA GLU A 492 -20.11 58.14 -53.28
C GLU A 492 -21.63 58.38 -53.24
N LYS A 493 -22.42 57.39 -52.78
CA LYS A 493 -23.88 57.53 -52.60
C LYS A 493 -24.24 58.66 -51.61
N ARG A 494 -23.40 58.92 -50.62
CA ARG A 494 -23.62 59.98 -49.61
C ARG A 494 -23.11 61.36 -50.03
N GLY A 495 -22.42 61.47 -51.16
CA GLY A 495 -21.82 62.73 -51.62
C GLY A 495 -20.41 63.00 -51.06
N ASP A 496 -19.83 62.06 -50.32
CA ASP A 496 -18.48 62.16 -49.75
C ASP A 496 -17.41 61.85 -50.81
N TYR A 497 -17.42 62.59 -51.92
CA TYR A 497 -16.68 62.25 -53.16
C TYR A 497 -15.16 62.26 -52.98
N SER A 498 -14.62 63.16 -52.15
CA SER A 498 -13.18 63.27 -51.90
C SER A 498 -12.61 62.02 -51.21
N GLU A 499 -13.31 61.48 -50.21
CA GLU A 499 -12.89 60.28 -49.51
C GLU A 499 -13.08 59.03 -50.39
N ALA A 500 -14.20 58.95 -51.12
CA ALA A 500 -14.46 57.88 -52.07
C ALA A 500 -13.38 57.82 -53.17
N LEU A 501 -12.98 58.96 -53.73
CA LEU A 501 -11.91 59.07 -54.72
C LEU A 501 -10.58 58.50 -54.21
N ASN A 502 -10.22 58.83 -52.96
CA ASN A 502 -8.99 58.32 -52.33
C ASN A 502 -9.02 56.80 -52.13
N LEU A 503 -10.19 56.22 -51.84
CA LEU A 503 -10.36 54.78 -51.72
C LEU A 503 -10.22 54.08 -53.07
N TYR A 504 -10.82 54.61 -54.15
CA TYR A 504 -10.61 54.07 -55.50
C TYR A 504 -9.13 54.15 -55.92
N LYS A 505 -8.45 55.26 -55.65
CA LYS A 505 -7.00 55.39 -55.86
C LYS A 505 -6.20 54.33 -55.10
N ARG A 506 -6.60 54.03 -53.86
CA ARG A 506 -5.99 52.97 -53.05
C ARG A 506 -6.23 51.58 -53.66
N VAL A 507 -7.43 51.31 -54.18
CA VAL A 507 -7.72 50.05 -54.87
C VAL A 507 -6.87 49.91 -56.13
N ILE A 508 -6.76 50.94 -56.97
CA ILE A 508 -5.90 50.94 -58.18
C ILE A 508 -4.44 50.66 -57.80
N LYS A 509 -3.94 51.22 -56.68
CA LYS A 509 -2.58 50.93 -56.21
C LYS A 509 -2.37 49.46 -55.82
N ILE A 510 -3.42 48.78 -55.31
CA ILE A 510 -3.36 47.37 -54.88
C ILE A 510 -3.60 46.44 -56.09
N ALA A 511 -4.52 46.80 -56.98
CA ALA A 511 -4.93 46.06 -58.16
C ALA A 511 -5.04 47.03 -59.35
N PRO A 512 -3.93 47.27 -60.08
CA PRO A 512 -3.87 48.24 -61.16
C PRO A 512 -4.85 47.95 -62.29
N ASP A 513 -5.09 46.67 -62.59
CA ASP A 513 -5.94 46.22 -63.69
C ASP A 513 -7.44 46.17 -63.33
N ASN A 514 -7.83 46.70 -62.17
CA ASN A 514 -9.23 46.72 -61.76
C ASN A 514 -9.99 47.86 -62.47
N GLU A 515 -10.66 47.51 -63.57
CA GLU A 515 -11.44 48.45 -64.40
C GLU A 515 -12.49 49.22 -63.60
N GLU A 516 -13.18 48.58 -62.67
CA GLU A 516 -14.22 49.24 -61.86
C GLU A 516 -13.63 50.35 -60.97
N ALA A 517 -12.43 50.14 -60.42
CA ALA A 517 -11.77 51.17 -59.63
C ALA A 517 -11.29 52.34 -60.49
N GLN A 518 -10.81 52.06 -61.71
CA GLN A 518 -10.38 53.09 -62.65
C GLN A 518 -11.56 53.97 -63.09
N ASP A 519 -12.68 53.36 -63.47
CA ASP A 519 -13.90 54.09 -63.84
C ASP A 519 -14.44 54.92 -62.66
N GLY A 520 -14.54 54.33 -61.47
CA GLY A 520 -14.94 55.05 -60.25
C GLY A 520 -14.03 56.23 -59.92
N TYR A 521 -12.71 56.08 -60.10
CA TYR A 521 -11.75 57.15 -59.90
C TYR A 521 -11.92 58.31 -60.90
N LEU A 522 -12.05 58.01 -62.19
CA LEU A 522 -12.23 59.03 -63.23
C LEU A 522 -13.54 59.80 -63.03
N ARG A 523 -14.65 59.07 -62.81
CA ARG A 523 -15.96 59.65 -62.56
C ARG A 523 -15.97 60.60 -61.37
N LEU A 524 -15.37 60.19 -60.24
CA LEU A 524 -15.33 61.03 -59.04
C LEU A 524 -14.34 62.18 -59.13
N LYS A 525 -13.28 62.05 -59.95
CA LYS A 525 -12.30 63.14 -60.12
C LYS A 525 -12.95 64.39 -60.72
N VAL A 526 -13.87 64.21 -61.66
CA VAL A 526 -14.67 65.30 -62.25
C VAL A 526 -15.57 65.93 -61.18
N LYS A 527 -16.36 65.12 -60.46
CA LYS A 527 -17.27 65.61 -59.42
C LYS A 527 -16.60 66.37 -58.28
N VAL A 528 -15.39 65.96 -57.88
CA VAL A 528 -14.62 66.66 -56.83
C VAL A 528 -14.09 68.01 -57.30
N ILE A 529 -13.84 68.19 -58.61
CA ILE A 529 -13.45 69.48 -59.18
C ILE A 529 -14.68 70.41 -59.22
N GLU A 530 -15.82 69.91 -59.71
CA GLU A 530 -17.08 70.64 -59.74
C GLU A 530 -17.49 71.14 -58.33
N GLN A 531 -17.42 70.29 -57.31
CA GLN A 531 -17.71 70.69 -55.92
C GLN A 531 -16.80 71.80 -55.39
N LYS A 532 -15.53 71.85 -55.83
CA LYS A 532 -14.57 72.89 -55.40
C LYS A 532 -14.74 74.20 -56.15
N GLU A 533 -15.41 74.18 -57.30
CA GLU A 533 -15.74 75.39 -58.06
C GLU A 533 -17.07 75.99 -57.59
N GLU A 534 -17.94 75.20 -56.94
CA GLU A 534 -19.22 75.64 -56.36
C GLU A 534 -19.13 76.12 -54.89
N GLU A 535 -18.12 75.69 -54.12
CA GLU A 535 -17.78 76.16 -52.76
C GLU A 535 -16.91 77.43 -52.78
#